data_AF-A0A1Q6UM67-F1
#
_entry.id   AF-A0A1Q6UM67-F1
#
_cell.length_a   1.000
_cell.length_b   1.000
_cell.length_c   1.000
_cell.angle_alpha   90.00
_cell.angle_beta   90.00
_cell.angle_gamma   90.00
#
_symmetry.space_group_name_H-M   'P 1'
#
loop_
_entity.id
_entity.type
_entity.pdbx_description
1 polymer ?
#
loop_
_entity_poly.entity_id
_entity_poly.type
_entity_poly.pdbx_seq_one_letter_code
_entity_poly.pdbx_strand_id
1 'polypeptide(L)'
;MLDWQIKPLSKKSAISGRDIAPGDSVVCAVFVDALGNLDRLDCHADEFDPSKVNGKIIGRWERTVSANPEEDERAARRMALSSSEDFFVSLFDDSGVRADESDVIKQMLALLLERKRILRPVGRPSGGIQKYVQMSTKREFDVPQRNLDAELIAKIQTQLGNIII
;
A
#
# COMPACT_ATOMS: atom_id res chain seq x y z
N MET A 1 4.09 -7.01 -18.87
CA MET A 1 4.66 -5.68 -18.49
C MET A 1 3.75 -5.13 -17.41
N LEU A 2 4.23 -4.99 -16.17
CA LEU A 2 3.40 -4.69 -15.00
C LEU A 2 2.93 -3.22 -15.04
N ASP A 3 1.74 -2.99 -15.58
CA ASP A 3 0.95 -1.78 -15.35
C ASP A 3 0.03 -2.06 -14.16
N TRP A 4 0.35 -1.48 -13.00
CA TRP A 4 -0.55 -1.50 -11.85
C TRP A 4 -1.60 -0.41 -12.10
N GLN A 5 -2.82 -0.83 -12.43
CA GLN A 5 -3.99 0.06 -12.38
C GLN A 5 -4.30 0.39 -10.91
N ILE A 6 -5.08 1.43 -10.58
CA ILE A 6 -5.32 1.86 -9.18
C ILE A 6 -6.80 1.86 -8.81
N LYS A 7 -7.13 1.25 -7.66
CA LYS A 7 -8.51 0.91 -7.29
C LYS A 7 -9.36 2.14 -7.30
N PRO A 8 -10.30 2.31 -8.26
CA PRO A 8 -11.14 3.48 -8.26
C PRO A 8 -11.78 3.50 -6.89
N LEU A 9 -11.89 4.70 -6.35
CA LEU A 9 -12.47 4.88 -5.04
C LEU A 9 -13.82 4.17 -5.00
N SER A 10 -14.10 3.46 -3.91
CA SER A 10 -15.44 2.93 -3.73
C SER A 10 -16.46 4.07 -3.83
N LYS A 11 -17.60 3.80 -4.48
CA LYS A 11 -18.71 4.76 -4.53
C LYS A 11 -19.44 4.87 -3.19
N LYS A 12 -19.18 3.94 -2.27
CA LYS A 12 -19.85 3.84 -0.97
C LYS A 12 -18.83 3.54 0.13
N SER A 13 -19.05 4.13 1.30
CA SER A 13 -18.29 3.81 2.50
C SER A 13 -18.48 2.34 2.86
N ALA A 14 -17.37 1.64 3.12
CA ALA A 14 -17.35 0.26 3.58
C ALA A 14 -17.92 0.10 4.99
N ILE A 15 -17.98 1.18 5.79
CA ILE A 15 -18.48 1.15 7.17
C ILE A 15 -20.00 1.39 7.20
N SER A 16 -20.48 2.47 6.57
CA SER A 16 -21.87 2.91 6.68
C SER A 16 -22.72 2.65 5.43
N GLY A 17 -22.10 2.36 4.28
CA GLY A 17 -22.77 2.30 2.98
C GLY A 17 -23.16 3.68 2.40
N ARG A 18 -22.83 4.78 3.09
CA ARG A 18 -23.08 6.16 2.61
C ARG A 18 -22.36 6.38 1.29
N ASP A 19 -23.01 7.09 0.38
CA ASP A 19 -22.38 7.49 -0.87
C ASP A 19 -21.14 8.35 -0.62
N ILE A 20 -20.13 8.16 -1.45
CA ILE A 20 -18.92 8.96 -1.50
C ILE A 20 -19.05 9.87 -2.71
N ALA A 21 -19.04 11.17 -2.46
CA ALA A 21 -19.28 12.23 -3.44
C ALA A 21 -18.09 13.20 -3.52
N PRO A 22 -18.00 14.00 -4.60
CA PRO A 22 -17.01 15.07 -4.69
C PRO A 22 -17.04 16.01 -3.49
N GLY A 23 -15.85 16.31 -2.95
CA GLY A 23 -15.68 17.13 -1.75
C GLY A 23 -15.59 16.34 -0.45
N ASP A 24 -15.98 15.06 -0.44
CA ASP A 24 -15.89 14.23 0.75
C ASP A 24 -14.43 13.87 1.08
N SER A 25 -14.11 13.82 2.37
CA SER A 25 -12.84 13.30 2.89
C SER A 25 -12.99 11.80 3.16
N VAL A 26 -12.18 10.99 2.51
CA VAL A 26 -12.25 9.51 2.55
C VAL A 26 -10.93 8.95 3.04
N VAL A 27 -11.01 8.05 4.01
CA VAL A 27 -9.89 7.22 4.46
C VAL A 27 -9.91 5.90 3.70
N CYS A 28 -8.81 5.61 3.03
CA CYS A 28 -8.48 4.33 2.44
C CYS A 28 -7.52 3.60 3.39
N ALA A 29 -7.93 2.47 3.95
CA ALA A 29 -7.09 1.67 4.84
C ALA A 29 -6.85 0.28 4.27
N VAL A 30 -5.60 -0.16 4.36
CA VAL A 30 -5.11 -1.46 3.92
C VAL A 30 -4.89 -2.32 5.13
N PHE A 31 -5.39 -3.55 5.09
CA PHE A 31 -5.31 -4.48 6.21
C PHE A 31 -5.06 -5.90 5.72
N VAL A 32 -4.49 -6.71 6.62
CA VAL A 32 -4.40 -8.16 6.48
C VAL A 32 -5.60 -8.78 7.20
N ASP A 33 -6.45 -9.49 6.48
CA ASP A 33 -7.60 -10.19 7.05
C ASP A 33 -7.17 -11.41 7.90
N ALA A 34 -8.14 -12.07 8.54
CA ALA A 34 -7.88 -13.25 9.37
C ALA A 34 -7.32 -14.46 8.60
N LEU A 35 -7.41 -14.46 7.26
CA LEU A 35 -6.90 -15.49 6.36
C LEU A 35 -5.50 -15.16 5.81
N GLY A 36 -4.91 -14.02 6.21
CA GLY A 36 -3.62 -13.56 5.71
C GLY A 36 -3.70 -12.87 4.34
N ASN A 37 -4.89 -12.48 3.89
CA ASN A 37 -5.06 -11.73 2.65
C ASN A 37 -4.99 -10.23 2.88
N LEU A 38 -4.32 -9.55 1.97
CA LEU A 38 -4.36 -8.11 1.87
C LEU A 38 -5.68 -7.64 1.23
N ASP A 39 -6.34 -6.70 1.89
CA ASP A 39 -7.54 -6.04 1.40
C ASP A 39 -7.54 -4.54 1.71
N ARG A 40 -8.46 -3.80 1.08
CA ARG A 40 -8.63 -2.36 1.23
C ARG A 40 -10.08 -2.03 1.58
N LEU A 41 -10.25 -1.14 2.56
CA LEU A 41 -11.52 -0.48 2.84
C LEU A 41 -11.43 1.01 2.54
N ASP A 42 -12.48 1.56 1.95
CA ASP A 42 -12.66 3.00 1.74
C ASP A 42 -13.86 3.46 2.56
N CYS A 43 -13.72 4.47 3.41
CA CYS A 43 -14.81 5.00 4.23
C CYS A 43 -14.65 6.50 4.47
N HIS A 44 -15.73 7.19 4.85
CA HIS A 44 -15.62 8.60 5.20
C HIS A 44 -14.66 8.80 6.38
N ALA A 45 -13.91 9.89 6.38
CA ALA A 45 -12.90 10.14 7.41
C ALA A 45 -13.49 10.27 8.82
N ASP A 46 -14.74 10.76 8.93
CA ASP A 46 -15.50 10.84 10.18
C ASP A 46 -16.00 9.46 10.68
N GLU A 47 -15.98 8.44 9.83
CA GLU A 47 -16.42 7.07 10.15
C GLU A 47 -15.27 6.13 10.51
N PHE A 48 -14.04 6.49 10.12
CA PHE A 48 -12.89 5.59 10.23
C PHE A 48 -12.53 5.30 11.69
N ASP A 49 -12.64 4.03 12.05
CA ASP A 49 -12.26 3.51 13.35
C ASP A 49 -11.42 2.23 13.14
N PRO A 50 -10.13 2.23 13.51
CA PRO A 50 -9.26 1.07 13.39
C PRO A 50 -9.82 -0.20 14.05
N SER A 51 -10.60 -0.06 15.12
CA SER A 51 -11.18 -1.19 15.85
C SER A 51 -12.31 -1.90 15.08
N LYS A 52 -12.91 -1.24 14.08
CA LYS A 52 -13.98 -1.81 13.24
C LYS A 52 -13.45 -2.58 12.03
N VAL A 53 -12.15 -2.56 11.80
CA VAL A 53 -11.52 -3.27 10.70
C VAL A 53 -11.30 -4.71 11.10
N ASN A 54 -11.90 -5.64 10.35
CA ASN A 54 -11.75 -7.08 10.59
C ASN A 54 -10.40 -7.59 10.03
N GLY A 55 -9.32 -7.15 10.64
CA GLY A 55 -7.95 -7.49 10.25
C GLY A 55 -6.93 -6.56 10.86
N LYS A 56 -5.64 -6.84 10.64
CA LYS A 56 -4.57 -5.95 11.07
C LYS A 56 -4.38 -4.85 10.03
N ILE A 57 -4.67 -3.59 10.37
CA ILE A 57 -4.30 -2.45 9.51
C ILE A 57 -2.79 -2.38 9.41
N ILE A 58 -2.32 -2.28 8.18
CA ILE A 58 -0.90 -2.18 7.86
C ILE A 58 -0.56 -0.89 7.13
N GLY A 59 -1.55 -0.10 6.69
CA GLY A 59 -1.35 1.22 6.10
C GLY A 59 -2.68 1.96 5.92
N ARG A 60 -2.67 3.29 5.89
CA ARG A 60 -3.86 4.11 5.58
C ARG A 60 -3.48 5.47 5.02
N TRP A 61 -4.36 6.05 4.23
CA TRP A 61 -4.25 7.42 3.75
C TRP A 61 -5.62 8.07 3.66
N GLU A 62 -5.65 9.40 3.74
CA GLU A 62 -6.86 10.20 3.56
C GLU A 62 -6.78 10.96 2.23
N ARG A 63 -7.91 11.08 1.53
CA ARG A 63 -8.05 11.83 0.27
C ARG A 63 -9.35 12.59 0.21
N THR A 64 -9.33 13.76 -0.42
CA THR A 64 -10.56 14.47 -0.82
C THR A 64 -10.95 14.04 -2.23
N VAL A 65 -12.22 13.72 -2.44
CA VAL A 65 -12.75 13.29 -3.75
C VAL A 65 -12.86 14.48 -4.69
N SER A 66 -12.26 14.41 -5.88
CA SER A 66 -12.42 15.48 -6.89
C SER A 66 -13.74 15.35 -7.64
N ALA A 67 -14.29 16.49 -8.09
CA ALA A 67 -15.45 16.53 -8.98
C ALA A 67 -15.12 16.09 -10.42
N ASN A 68 -13.84 16.05 -10.79
CA ASN A 68 -13.39 15.62 -12.11
C ASN A 68 -12.78 14.20 -12.05
N PRO A 69 -13.39 13.21 -12.74
CA PRO A 69 -12.91 11.82 -12.74
C PRO A 69 -11.45 11.65 -13.21
N GLU A 70 -10.98 12.42 -14.21
CA GLU A 70 -9.59 12.32 -14.68
C GLU A 70 -8.59 12.91 -13.69
N GLU A 71 -8.99 13.96 -12.99
CA GLU A 71 -8.18 14.57 -11.94
C GLU A 71 -8.15 13.67 -10.71
N ASP A 72 -9.28 13.06 -10.37
CA ASP A 72 -9.42 12.07 -9.32
C ASP A 72 -8.57 10.81 -9.62
N GLU A 73 -8.54 10.34 -10.87
CA GLU A 73 -7.64 9.26 -11.29
C GLU A 73 -6.16 9.66 -11.21
N ARG A 74 -5.79 10.87 -11.65
CA ARG A 74 -4.40 11.35 -11.52
C ARG A 74 -4.01 11.58 -10.06
N ALA A 75 -4.94 12.07 -9.24
CA ALA A 75 -4.76 12.22 -7.81
C ALA A 75 -4.61 10.84 -7.16
N ALA A 76 -5.49 9.88 -7.46
CA ALA A 76 -5.39 8.49 -7.04
C ALA A 76 -4.05 7.87 -7.47
N ARG A 77 -3.53 8.19 -8.67
CA ARG A 77 -2.18 7.79 -9.12
C ARG A 77 -1.04 8.37 -8.30
N ARG A 78 -1.08 9.66 -8.01
CA ARG A 78 -0.08 10.29 -7.14
C ARG A 78 -0.19 9.80 -5.70
N MET A 79 -1.42 9.59 -5.23
CA MET A 79 -1.72 9.15 -3.88
C MET A 79 -1.42 7.68 -3.67
N ALA A 80 -1.63 6.79 -4.65
CA ALA A 80 -1.19 5.40 -4.54
C ALA A 80 0.33 5.30 -4.51
N LEU A 81 1.04 6.21 -5.19
CA LEU A 81 2.50 6.26 -5.14
C LEU A 81 2.99 6.75 -3.77
N SER A 82 2.44 7.87 -3.26
CA SER A 82 2.69 8.36 -1.90
C SER A 82 2.29 7.31 -0.85
N SER A 83 1.14 6.68 -1.04
CA SER A 83 0.61 5.62 -0.18
C SER A 83 1.48 4.38 -0.23
N SER A 84 2.03 3.99 -1.38
CA SER A 84 2.97 2.87 -1.46
C SER A 84 4.28 3.15 -0.73
N GLU A 85 4.72 4.42 -0.72
CA GLU A 85 5.87 4.88 0.05
C GLU A 85 5.53 4.88 1.55
N ASP A 86 4.44 5.51 1.96
CA ASP A 86 3.97 5.57 3.35
C ASP A 86 3.69 4.18 3.92
N PHE A 87 3.05 3.31 3.13
CA PHE A 87 2.80 1.92 3.46
C PHE A 87 4.11 1.15 3.62
N PHE A 88 5.04 1.30 2.66
CA PHE A 88 6.37 0.70 2.80
C PHE A 88 7.06 1.15 4.08
N VAL A 89 7.04 2.44 4.41
CA VAL A 89 7.62 2.96 5.66
C VAL A 89 6.94 2.34 6.89
N SER A 90 5.62 2.28 6.91
CA SER A 90 4.85 1.73 8.04
C SER A 90 5.12 0.24 8.32
N LEU A 91 5.46 -0.55 7.30
CA LEU A 91 5.86 -1.96 7.47
C LEU A 91 7.16 -2.13 8.26
N PHE A 92 8.00 -1.09 8.35
CA PHE A 92 9.19 -1.07 9.19
C PHE A 92 8.94 -0.49 10.58
N ASP A 93 7.88 0.30 10.75
CA ASP A 93 7.53 0.96 12.01
C ASP A 93 6.61 0.11 12.90
N ASP A 94 5.80 -0.81 12.34
CA ASP A 94 4.91 -1.70 13.10
C ASP A 94 4.94 -3.15 12.56
N SER A 95 5.68 -4.04 13.23
CA SER A 95 5.91 -5.42 12.79
C SER A 95 5.07 -6.48 13.52
N GLY A 96 3.78 -6.24 13.75
CA GLY A 96 2.84 -7.30 14.20
C GLY A 96 2.34 -8.26 13.10
N VAL A 97 2.94 -8.29 11.90
CA VAL A 97 2.68 -9.29 10.84
C VAL A 97 3.74 -10.39 10.93
N ARG A 98 3.41 -11.64 10.60
CA ARG A 98 4.40 -12.74 10.52
C ARG A 98 5.56 -12.31 9.62
N ALA A 99 6.79 -12.50 10.11
CA ALA A 99 8.00 -11.95 9.50
C ALA A 99 8.14 -12.30 8.01
N ASP A 100 7.83 -13.54 7.61
CA ASP A 100 8.06 -14.00 6.24
C ASP A 100 7.14 -13.33 5.20
N GLU A 101 5.85 -13.14 5.50
CA GLU A 101 4.93 -12.47 4.57
C GLU A 101 5.22 -10.96 4.50
N SER A 102 5.52 -10.34 5.64
CA SER A 102 5.93 -8.93 5.72
C SER A 102 7.20 -8.68 4.90
N ASP A 103 8.16 -9.60 4.95
CA ASP A 103 9.42 -9.48 4.23
C ASP A 103 9.25 -9.52 2.72
N VAL A 104 8.38 -10.40 2.21
CA VAL A 104 8.09 -10.46 0.77
C VAL A 104 7.39 -9.18 0.32
N ILE A 105 6.45 -8.65 1.11
CA ILE A 105 5.77 -7.37 0.80
C ILE A 105 6.79 -6.22 0.80
N LYS A 106 7.68 -6.15 1.79
CA LYS A 106 8.77 -5.17 1.85
C LYS A 106 9.65 -5.26 0.60
N GLN A 107 10.05 -6.47 0.20
CA GLN A 107 10.87 -6.69 -1.00
C GLN A 107 10.16 -6.23 -2.27
N MET A 108 8.89 -6.59 -2.45
CA MET A 108 8.13 -6.21 -3.65
C MET A 108 7.88 -4.70 -3.74
N LEU A 109 7.51 -4.07 -2.63
CA LEU A 109 7.35 -2.61 -2.56
C LEU A 109 8.68 -1.90 -2.80
N ALA A 110 9.78 -2.39 -2.24
CA ALA A 110 11.10 -1.81 -2.46
C ALA A 110 11.48 -1.79 -3.96
N LEU A 111 11.27 -2.91 -4.66
CA LEU A 111 11.52 -3.02 -6.10
C LEU A 111 10.62 -2.07 -6.92
N LEU A 112 9.35 -1.90 -6.52
CA LEU A 112 8.48 -0.92 -7.17
C LEU A 112 8.98 0.51 -6.94
N LEU A 113 9.26 0.88 -5.70
CA LEU A 113 9.68 2.22 -5.32
C LEU A 113 11.05 2.57 -5.93
N GLU A 114 11.93 1.58 -6.11
CA GLU A 114 13.17 1.69 -6.86
C GLU A 114 12.92 2.07 -8.32
N ARG A 115 12.04 1.33 -9.03
CA ARG A 115 11.66 1.64 -10.42
C ARG A 115 11.05 3.04 -10.55
N LYS A 116 10.34 3.51 -9.52
CA LYS A 116 9.74 4.85 -9.44
C LYS A 116 10.72 5.93 -8.96
N ARG A 117 11.98 5.59 -8.67
CA ARG A 117 13.05 6.47 -8.17
C ARG A 117 12.76 7.11 -6.81
N ILE A 118 11.89 6.50 -6.00
CA ILE A 118 11.59 6.92 -4.62
C ILE A 118 12.62 6.33 -3.67
N LEU A 119 12.96 5.06 -3.85
CA LEU A 119 14.07 4.40 -3.17
C LEU A 119 15.27 4.28 -4.10
N ARG A 120 16.47 4.27 -3.51
CA ARG A 120 17.72 3.97 -4.19
C ARG A 120 18.43 2.82 -3.48
N PRO A 121 18.85 1.75 -4.18
CA PRO A 121 19.63 0.68 -3.57
C PRO A 121 21.02 1.19 -3.17
N VAL A 122 21.52 0.72 -2.03
CA VAL A 122 22.86 1.02 -1.53
C VAL A 122 23.70 -0.24 -1.59
N GLY A 123 24.66 -0.26 -2.52
CA GLY A 123 25.52 -1.43 -2.73
C GLY A 123 24.75 -2.64 -3.28
N ARG A 124 25.38 -3.82 -3.21
CA ARG A 124 24.80 -5.10 -3.62
C ARG A 124 24.13 -5.78 -2.42
N PRO A 125 23.11 -6.65 -2.64
CA PRO A 125 22.53 -7.42 -1.57
C PRO A 125 23.59 -8.30 -0.89
N SER A 126 23.54 -8.41 0.44
CA SER A 126 24.45 -9.21 1.23
C SER A 126 23.71 -9.83 2.41
N GLY A 127 24.02 -11.09 2.75
CA GLY A 127 23.40 -11.78 3.88
C GLY A 127 21.87 -11.93 3.79
N GLY A 128 21.31 -11.95 2.56
CA GLY A 128 19.86 -11.99 2.35
C GLY A 128 19.16 -10.66 2.61
N ILE A 129 19.88 -9.53 2.61
CA ILE A 129 19.32 -8.19 2.81
C ILE A 129 19.81 -7.27 1.67
N GLN A 130 18.90 -6.44 1.15
CA GLN A 130 19.23 -5.30 0.28
C GLN A 130 18.95 -4.02 1.05
N LYS A 131 19.97 -3.16 1.16
CA LYS A 131 19.82 -1.84 1.76
C LYS A 131 19.26 -0.85 0.74
N TYR A 132 18.29 -0.05 1.15
CA TYR A 132 17.71 1.05 0.38
C TYR A 132 17.77 2.36 1.16
N VAL A 133 17.88 3.47 0.43
CA VAL A 133 17.72 4.82 0.98
C VAL A 133 16.55 5.52 0.31
N GLN A 134 15.67 6.12 1.11
CA GLN A 134 14.56 6.93 0.62
C GLN A 134 15.06 8.30 0.19
N MET A 135 14.72 8.70 -1.04
CA MET A 135 15.29 9.87 -1.68
C MET A 135 14.89 11.19 -1.00
N SER A 136 13.65 11.26 -0.51
CA SER A 136 13.04 12.42 0.14
C SER A 136 13.58 12.66 1.54
N THR A 137 13.57 11.62 2.39
CA THR A 137 13.90 11.72 3.83
C THR A 137 15.33 11.31 4.17
N LYS A 138 16.03 10.63 3.26
CA LYS A 138 17.31 9.93 3.50
C LYS A 138 17.25 8.80 4.53
N ARG A 139 16.05 8.34 4.90
CA ARG A 139 15.88 7.17 5.77
C ARG A 139 16.41 5.90 5.10
N GLU A 140 17.11 5.07 5.85
CA GLU A 140 17.62 3.77 5.40
C GLU A 140 16.65 2.64 5.77
N PHE A 141 16.57 1.64 4.89
CA PHE A 141 15.73 0.46 5.06
C PHE A 141 16.53 -0.80 4.71
N ASP A 142 16.56 -1.75 5.64
CA ASP A 142 17.14 -3.07 5.43
C ASP A 142 16.04 -4.02 4.97
N VAL A 143 15.94 -4.22 3.66
CA VAL A 143 14.86 -5.00 3.04
C VAL A 143 15.29 -6.46 2.88
N PRO A 144 14.65 -7.42 3.59
CA PRO A 144 14.98 -8.83 3.44
C PRO A 144 14.71 -9.31 2.03
N GLN A 145 15.60 -10.14 1.50
CA GLN A 145 15.52 -10.74 0.18
C GLN A 145 15.02 -12.17 0.34
N ARG A 146 13.76 -12.39 0.02
CA ARG A 146 13.11 -13.69 -0.02
C ARG A 146 13.10 -14.21 -1.45
N ASN A 147 12.89 -15.52 -1.59
CA ASN A 147 12.74 -16.13 -2.89
C ASN A 147 11.38 -15.73 -3.45
N LEU A 148 11.38 -14.97 -4.54
CA LEU A 148 10.18 -14.54 -5.23
C LEU A 148 9.80 -15.61 -6.24
N ASP A 149 9.10 -16.65 -5.78
CA ASP A 149 8.53 -17.63 -6.69
C ASP A 149 7.37 -17.03 -7.51
N ALA A 150 7.09 -17.58 -8.69
CA ALA A 150 6.11 -17.01 -9.61
C ALA A 150 4.68 -17.04 -9.06
N GLU A 151 4.35 -18.03 -8.22
CA GLU A 151 3.01 -18.22 -7.66
C GLU A 151 2.73 -17.20 -6.53
N LEU A 152 3.73 -16.95 -5.68
CA LEU A 152 3.76 -15.95 -4.64
C LEU A 152 3.76 -14.54 -5.23
N ILE A 153 4.53 -14.30 -6.29
CA ILE A 153 4.47 -13.04 -7.04
C ILE A 153 3.06 -12.82 -7.57
N ALA A 154 2.43 -13.83 -8.18
CA ALA A 154 1.07 -13.71 -8.71
C ALA A 154 0.05 -13.47 -7.59
N LYS A 155 0.13 -14.20 -6.47
CA LYS A 155 -0.71 -14.00 -5.28
C LYS A 155 -0.58 -12.58 -4.73
N ILE A 156 0.64 -12.08 -4.59
CA ILE A 156 0.89 -10.75 -4.07
C ILE A 156 0.53 -9.67 -5.11
N GLN A 157 0.67 -9.93 -6.41
CA GLN A 157 0.15 -9.04 -7.46
C GLN A 157 -1.37 -8.93 -7.40
N THR A 158 -2.09 -10.03 -7.19
CA THR A 158 -3.54 -10.01 -6.98
C THR A 158 -3.91 -9.23 -5.72
N GLN A 159 -3.16 -9.42 -4.64
CA GLN A 159 -3.37 -8.75 -3.36
C GLN A 159 -3.05 -7.24 -3.40
N LEU A 160 -1.90 -6.85 -3.95
CA LEU A 160 -1.55 -5.45 -4.20
C LEU A 160 -2.49 -4.82 -5.22
N GLY A 161 -2.94 -5.60 -6.21
CA GLY A 161 -4.01 -5.19 -7.09
C GLY A 161 -5.31 -4.90 -6.33
N ASN A 162 -5.66 -5.70 -5.33
CA ASN A 162 -6.83 -5.43 -4.51
C ASN A 162 -6.73 -4.15 -3.67
N ILE A 163 -5.52 -3.65 -3.43
CA ILE A 163 -5.22 -2.38 -2.78
C ILE A 163 -5.11 -1.22 -3.80
N ILE A 164 -4.66 -1.56 -5.01
CA ILE A 164 -4.25 -0.69 -6.11
C ILE A 164 -4.74 -1.35 -7.45
N ILE A 165 -6.03 -1.27 -7.87
CA ILE A 165 -6.58 -1.57 -9.27
C ILE A 165 -7.63 -0.63 -9.92
#